data_AF-A0A661NLC2-F1
#
_entry.id   AF-A0A661NLC2-F1
#
_cell.length_a   1.000
_cell.length_b   1.000
_cell.length_c   1.000
_cell.angle_alpha   90.00
_cell.angle_beta   90.00
_cell.angle_gamma   90.00
#
_symmetry.space_group_name_H-M   'P 1'
#
loop_
_entity.id
_entity.type
_entity.pdbx_description
1 polymer ?
#
loop_
_entity_poly.entity_id
_entity_poly.type
_entity_poly.pdbx_seq_one_letter_code
_entity_poly.pdbx_strand_id
1 'polypeptide(L)'
;MAKKTARSCRQVFVWSLLALLVVPAVVRAQVAFPGASWEERTPAQVGLDAAAIDAVANQLGGDGVIVRNGYLVKKWGNFSGRGDWASAMKPVMSTLLWFAIEEGRIASVDALVRPVVQSLLGADLVAKDRTMTWRHLADMTSGYARGEAPGQAWAYNDYAIMLYSRLLFDGVFGDTPNNAALARLAALQFEDGGLFGSRGGRGLDASPRDFARIGWLWANRGNWNGNQLLPASYFTSFMKEDVPVGLPRTSSGGSDYLGIGTVGGGSDQTAYGPGIYGFNWWFNGVCPNGNRAWPAAPADTFQANGHWGVEVITVIPSLGLVAACRGNWGQFAPGDAGASMNQLLGQLAGAVLPDTPEVNISGTWVASGRSYQWGWLAVGKPQYIDRGYTFRQVPASYRGLWYLQTANDDKLETTAEFIRFTVDRPATVYLAYDARVGNRPGWLNGWLDTGAQLVTEDTSFTMLARDFDSGEVVLGGNACPADACSMYSVVVADRAQHDYLPGQIVVDPRHPSRMIYQGRNNSVGPRPVVFCGPGDPEDFFYNDTQANLDLLVDRGARCTYITAYLQDFGGGNPGSGSVLEQTLDGWDALITTLENAGVITVFFFFDDS
;
A
#
# COMPACT_ATOMS: atom_id res chain seq x y z
N MET A 1 3.90 -82.79 -32.85
CA MET A 1 2.58 -82.58 -32.22
C MET A 1 2.59 -81.23 -31.51
N ALA A 2 1.45 -80.53 -31.54
CA ALA A 2 1.11 -79.28 -30.86
C ALA A 2 1.84 -77.99 -31.30
N LYS A 3 1.07 -77.18 -32.04
CA LYS A 3 1.33 -75.84 -32.59
C LYS A 3 1.32 -74.77 -31.49
N LYS A 4 2.11 -73.70 -31.67
CA LYS A 4 1.58 -72.33 -31.73
C LYS A 4 2.57 -71.36 -32.37
N THR A 5 2.04 -70.65 -33.35
CA THR A 5 2.64 -69.79 -34.36
C THR A 5 3.08 -68.43 -33.83
N ALA A 6 4.26 -67.98 -34.27
CA ALA A 6 4.73 -66.61 -34.17
C ALA A 6 3.94 -65.68 -35.11
N ARG A 7 3.61 -64.47 -34.64
CA ARG A 7 3.31 -63.31 -35.49
C ARG A 7 3.95 -62.06 -34.89
N SER A 8 4.62 -61.33 -35.76
CA SER A 8 5.46 -60.16 -35.49
C SER A 8 4.64 -58.96 -34.98
N CYS A 9 5.20 -58.22 -34.03
CA CYS A 9 4.72 -56.88 -33.69
C CYS A 9 5.84 -55.87 -34.01
N ARG A 10 5.51 -54.89 -34.87
CA ARG A 10 6.37 -53.78 -35.26
C ARG A 10 6.68 -52.89 -34.05
N GLN A 11 7.94 -52.57 -33.83
CA GLN A 11 8.35 -51.51 -32.91
C GLN A 11 7.94 -50.14 -33.49
N VAL A 12 7.09 -49.42 -32.77
CA VAL A 12 6.85 -47.98 -32.98
C VAL A 12 7.75 -47.26 -31.97
N PHE A 13 8.76 -46.55 -32.47
CA PHE A 13 9.51 -45.57 -31.68
C PHE A 13 8.63 -44.33 -31.48
N VAL A 14 8.20 -44.07 -30.26
CA VAL A 14 7.61 -42.78 -29.86
C VAL A 14 8.75 -41.90 -29.37
N TRP A 15 9.06 -40.85 -30.13
CA TRP A 15 9.89 -39.73 -29.68
C TRP A 15 9.05 -38.86 -28.75
N SER A 16 9.34 -38.89 -27.45
CA SER A 16 8.80 -37.91 -26.51
C SER A 16 9.60 -36.62 -26.62
N LEU A 17 9.08 -35.64 -27.36
CA LEU A 17 9.51 -34.24 -27.23
C LEU A 17 9.07 -33.73 -25.85
N LEU A 18 10.01 -33.56 -24.93
CA LEU A 18 9.80 -32.69 -23.77
C LEU A 18 9.78 -31.24 -24.29
N ALA A 19 8.58 -30.69 -24.51
CA ALA A 19 8.40 -29.26 -24.60
C ALA A 19 8.63 -28.68 -23.20
N LEU A 20 9.80 -28.06 -22.96
CA LEU A 20 9.97 -27.15 -21.84
C LEU A 20 8.97 -26.01 -22.01
N LEU A 21 7.87 -26.08 -21.26
CA LEU A 21 7.01 -24.94 -20.98
C LEU A 21 7.85 -23.91 -20.21
N VAL A 22 8.46 -22.99 -20.94
CA VAL A 22 8.92 -21.72 -20.36
C VAL A 22 7.66 -20.96 -20.01
N VAL A 23 7.21 -21.11 -18.77
CA VAL A 23 6.17 -20.23 -18.20
C VAL A 23 6.78 -18.83 -18.17
N PRO A 24 6.23 -17.84 -18.89
CA PRO A 24 6.68 -16.46 -18.75
C PRO A 24 6.40 -16.04 -17.30
N ALA A 25 7.45 -15.70 -16.57
CA ALA A 25 7.33 -15.16 -15.23
C ALA A 25 6.46 -13.90 -15.29
N VAL A 26 5.44 -13.86 -14.43
CA VAL A 26 4.69 -12.63 -14.15
C VAL A 26 5.69 -11.59 -13.68
N VAL A 27 5.97 -10.58 -14.52
CA VAL A 27 6.81 -9.45 -14.14
C VAL A 27 5.96 -8.58 -13.21
N ARG A 28 5.98 -8.89 -11.90
CA ARG A 28 5.72 -7.86 -10.88
C ARG A 28 6.62 -6.67 -11.20
N ALA A 29 6.12 -5.44 -11.04
CA ALA A 29 6.97 -4.25 -11.10
C ALA A 29 8.22 -4.52 -10.24
N GLN A 30 9.37 -4.67 -10.89
CA GLN A 30 10.57 -5.16 -10.24
C GLN A 30 11.05 -4.07 -9.29
N VAL A 31 10.93 -4.32 -7.98
CA VAL A 31 11.52 -3.48 -6.94
C VAL A 31 13.04 -3.46 -7.20
N ALA A 32 13.54 -2.31 -7.63
CA ALA A 32 14.96 -2.11 -7.91
C ALA A 32 15.68 -1.60 -6.66
N PHE A 33 16.98 -1.84 -6.62
CA PHE A 33 17.86 -1.27 -5.60
C PHE A 33 19.02 -0.58 -6.30
N PRO A 34 19.27 0.70 -6.01
CA PRO A 34 20.33 1.43 -6.68
C PRO A 34 21.69 0.89 -6.25
N GLY A 35 22.59 0.72 -7.23
CA GLY A 35 24.00 0.46 -6.98
C GLY A 35 24.77 1.74 -6.63
N ALA A 36 26.04 1.77 -6.98
CA ALA A 36 26.92 2.94 -6.83
C ALA A 36 26.48 4.16 -7.66
N SER A 37 25.57 3.97 -8.63
CA SER A 37 24.84 5.05 -9.27
C SER A 37 23.36 4.71 -9.28
N TRP A 38 22.51 5.70 -8.98
CA TRP A 38 21.06 5.51 -8.98
C TRP A 38 20.55 5.46 -10.41
N GLU A 39 20.00 4.31 -10.80
CA GLU A 39 19.38 4.14 -12.11
C GLU A 39 18.17 5.08 -12.29
N GLU A 40 18.14 5.76 -13.42
CA GLU A 40 17.08 6.70 -13.78
C GLU A 40 16.06 6.07 -14.72
N ARG A 41 14.79 6.43 -14.53
CA ARG A 41 13.67 6.07 -15.42
C ARG A 41 12.78 7.29 -15.65
N THR A 42 12.10 7.35 -16.78
CA THR A 42 11.09 8.39 -16.99
C THR A 42 9.85 8.09 -16.13
N PRO A 43 9.03 9.10 -15.75
CA PRO A 43 7.79 8.88 -15.03
C PRO A 43 6.88 7.82 -15.71
N ALA A 44 6.78 7.85 -17.04
CA ALA A 44 5.97 6.88 -17.78
C ALA A 44 6.47 5.43 -17.65
N GLN A 45 7.79 5.20 -17.55
CA GLN A 45 8.38 3.86 -17.41
C GLN A 45 8.08 3.19 -16.07
N VAL A 46 7.63 3.96 -15.08
CA VAL A 46 7.37 3.50 -13.70
C VAL A 46 5.93 3.75 -13.25
N GLY A 47 5.01 4.00 -14.19
CA GLY A 47 3.59 4.20 -13.89
C GLY A 47 3.29 5.53 -13.19
N LEU A 48 3.91 6.63 -13.62
CA LEU A 48 3.62 7.97 -13.10
C LEU A 48 3.13 8.91 -14.21
N ASP A 49 2.16 9.77 -13.90
CA ASP A 49 1.77 10.90 -14.76
C ASP A 49 2.90 11.95 -14.72
N ALA A 50 3.61 12.09 -15.83
CA ALA A 50 4.76 13.00 -15.93
C ALA A 50 4.40 14.46 -15.64
N ALA A 51 3.23 14.93 -16.09
CA ALA A 51 2.81 16.31 -15.88
C ALA A 51 2.43 16.56 -14.41
N ALA A 52 1.82 15.57 -13.75
CA ALA A 52 1.52 15.66 -12.32
C ALA A 52 2.80 15.68 -11.48
N ILE A 53 3.79 14.83 -11.79
CA ILE A 53 5.10 14.83 -11.12
C ILE A 53 5.86 16.15 -11.34
N ASP A 54 5.80 16.72 -12.55
CA ASP A 54 6.38 18.02 -12.84
C ASP A 54 5.70 19.14 -12.03
N ALA A 55 4.37 19.11 -11.91
CA ALA A 55 3.63 20.06 -11.09
C ALA A 55 4.02 19.98 -9.61
N VAL A 56 4.13 18.77 -9.05
CA VAL A 56 4.59 18.54 -7.67
C VAL A 56 6.01 19.07 -7.47
N ALA A 57 6.94 18.75 -8.36
CA ALA A 57 8.33 19.22 -8.27
C ALA A 57 8.43 20.75 -8.37
N ASN A 58 7.64 21.38 -9.24
CA ASN A 58 7.59 22.83 -9.38
C ASN A 58 7.01 23.52 -8.13
N GLN A 59 5.96 22.93 -7.52
CA GLN A 59 5.37 23.46 -6.30
C GLN A 59 6.32 23.33 -5.09
N LEU A 60 7.03 22.21 -5.00
CA LEU A 60 8.08 22.01 -4.00
C LEU A 60 9.23 23.00 -4.19
N GLY A 61 9.67 23.24 -5.43
CA GLY A 61 10.86 24.05 -5.70
C GLY A 61 12.11 23.52 -4.99
N GLY A 62 13.14 24.36 -4.85
CA GLY A 62 14.37 24.00 -4.14
C GLY A 62 15.15 22.85 -4.78
N ASP A 63 15.70 21.96 -3.96
CA ASP A 63 16.49 20.80 -4.39
C ASP A 63 15.79 19.51 -4.00
N GLY A 64 15.54 18.61 -4.95
CA GLY A 64 14.86 17.38 -4.61
C GLY A 64 14.89 16.27 -5.65
N VAL A 65 14.42 15.11 -5.20
CA VAL A 65 14.25 13.91 -5.99
C VAL A 65 12.92 13.22 -5.68
N ILE A 66 12.38 12.51 -6.67
CA ILE A 66 11.32 11.53 -6.50
C ILE A 66 11.84 10.19 -7.03
N VAL A 67 11.58 9.13 -6.27
CA VAL A 67 11.94 7.74 -6.54
C VAL A 67 10.66 6.92 -6.60
N ARG A 68 10.54 6.04 -7.59
CA ARG A 68 9.43 5.07 -7.72
C ARG A 68 9.98 3.70 -8.06
N ASN A 69 9.57 2.67 -7.30
CA ASN A 69 10.02 1.29 -7.46
C ASN A 69 11.56 1.12 -7.46
N GLY A 70 12.27 2.02 -6.78
CA GLY A 70 13.74 1.99 -6.69
C GLY A 70 14.47 2.70 -7.84
N TYR A 71 13.76 3.33 -8.77
CA TYR A 71 14.35 4.17 -9.81
C TYR A 71 14.23 5.66 -9.47
N LEU A 72 15.26 6.43 -9.78
CA LEU A 72 15.23 7.89 -9.70
C LEU A 72 14.44 8.43 -10.89
N VAL A 73 13.28 9.04 -10.65
CA VAL A 73 12.29 9.34 -11.72
C VAL A 73 12.09 10.83 -11.97
N LYS A 74 12.37 11.64 -10.96
CA LYS A 74 12.43 13.09 -11.08
C LYS A 74 13.55 13.60 -10.21
N LYS A 75 14.27 14.59 -10.72
CA LYS A 75 15.31 15.35 -10.02
C LYS A 75 15.21 16.81 -10.45
N TRP A 76 15.45 17.73 -9.53
CA TRP A 76 15.42 19.17 -9.79
C TRP A 76 16.33 19.92 -8.82
N GLY A 77 16.67 21.17 -9.16
CA GLY A 77 17.62 21.96 -8.39
C GLY A 77 19.00 21.30 -8.31
N ASN A 78 19.70 21.55 -7.20
CA ASN A 78 20.97 20.92 -6.87
C ASN A 78 20.75 19.59 -6.13
N PHE A 79 20.11 18.63 -6.80
CA PHE A 79 19.70 17.34 -6.23
C PHE A 79 20.86 16.46 -5.71
N SER A 80 22.09 16.69 -6.18
CA SER A 80 23.32 16.04 -5.70
C SER A 80 24.09 16.88 -4.67
N GLY A 81 23.63 18.09 -4.39
CA GLY A 81 24.27 19.01 -3.44
C GLY A 81 23.96 18.63 -1.99
N ARG A 82 25.01 18.50 -1.17
CA ARG A 82 24.89 18.32 0.28
C ARG A 82 24.34 19.58 0.95
N GLY A 83 23.63 19.40 2.06
CA GLY A 83 23.09 20.48 2.88
C GLY A 83 22.36 19.93 4.10
N ASP A 84 22.18 20.79 5.12
CA ASP A 84 21.53 20.43 6.38
C ASP A 84 20.07 20.01 6.17
N TRP A 85 19.67 18.89 6.79
CA TRP A 85 18.29 18.39 6.80
C TRP A 85 17.53 18.70 8.10
N ALA A 86 18.14 19.51 8.97
CA ALA A 86 17.53 19.96 10.22
C ALA A 86 16.94 18.79 11.03
N SER A 87 15.66 18.88 11.41
CA SER A 87 14.99 17.84 12.18
C SER A 87 14.69 16.54 11.41
N ALA A 88 14.73 16.55 10.08
CA ALA A 88 14.52 15.33 9.30
C ALA A 88 15.67 14.31 9.48
N MET A 89 16.79 14.69 10.08
CA MET A 89 17.89 13.79 10.45
C MET A 89 17.52 12.69 11.45
N LYS A 90 16.54 12.94 12.33
CA LYS A 90 16.34 12.17 13.57
C LYS A 90 16.06 10.68 13.32
N PRO A 91 15.26 10.27 12.32
CA PRO A 91 15.12 8.87 11.92
C PRO A 91 16.40 8.11 11.61
N VAL A 92 17.45 8.79 11.12
CA VAL A 92 18.75 8.15 10.88
C VAL A 92 19.36 7.70 12.20
N MET A 93 19.17 8.47 13.27
CA MET A 93 19.62 8.07 14.62
C MET A 93 18.87 6.83 15.11
N SER A 94 17.54 6.78 14.97
CA SER A 94 16.75 5.58 15.33
C SER A 94 17.12 4.35 14.52
N THR A 95 17.44 4.53 13.24
CA THR A 95 17.95 3.44 12.39
C THR A 95 19.28 2.90 12.94
N LEU A 96 20.19 3.80 13.36
CA LEU A 96 21.48 3.41 13.93
C LEU A 96 21.37 2.82 15.34
N LEU A 97 20.38 3.22 16.15
CA LEU A 97 20.04 2.53 17.39
C LEU A 97 19.75 1.05 17.17
N TRP A 98 18.99 0.71 16.12
CA TRP A 98 18.72 -0.69 15.80
C TRP A 98 19.97 -1.47 15.41
N PHE A 99 20.89 -0.85 14.65
CA PHE A 99 22.20 -1.48 14.42
C PHE A 99 23.01 -1.68 15.71
N ALA A 100 22.97 -0.73 16.64
CA ALA A 100 23.63 -0.90 17.94
C ALA A 100 23.04 -2.08 18.74
N ILE A 101 21.74 -2.36 18.58
CA ILE A 101 21.08 -3.53 19.17
C ILE A 101 21.54 -4.82 18.49
N GLU A 102 21.52 -4.86 17.16
CA GLU A 102 22.00 -6.03 16.39
C GLU A 102 23.48 -6.35 16.65
N GLU A 103 24.29 -5.33 16.94
CA GLU A 103 25.69 -5.48 17.34
C GLU A 103 25.87 -5.89 18.82
N GLY A 104 24.80 -6.06 19.58
CA GLY A 104 24.84 -6.43 20.99
C GLY A 104 25.34 -5.32 21.92
N ARG A 105 25.43 -4.07 21.45
CA ARG A 105 25.89 -2.93 22.25
C ARG A 105 24.79 -2.35 23.14
N ILE A 106 23.54 -2.50 22.73
CA ILE A 106 22.34 -2.11 23.48
C ILE A 106 21.41 -3.32 23.52
N ALA A 107 20.85 -3.64 24.68
CA ALA A 107 20.04 -4.85 24.83
C ALA A 107 18.69 -4.78 24.08
N SER A 108 18.03 -3.62 24.09
CA SER A 108 16.79 -3.36 23.37
C SER A 108 16.49 -1.86 23.37
N VAL A 109 15.45 -1.45 22.63
CA VAL A 109 14.92 -0.08 22.68
C VAL A 109 14.41 0.30 24.09
N ASP A 110 14.05 -0.68 24.92
CA ASP A 110 13.57 -0.47 26.29
C ASP A 110 14.71 -0.53 27.34
N ALA A 111 15.95 -0.72 26.91
CA ALA A 111 17.10 -0.64 27.80
C ALA A 111 17.25 0.79 28.36
N LEU A 112 17.64 0.88 29.63
CA LEU A 112 17.89 2.15 30.30
C LEU A 112 19.10 2.86 29.69
N VAL A 113 19.00 4.17 29.50
CA VAL A 113 20.12 5.00 29.00
C VAL A 113 21.09 5.39 30.12
N ARG A 114 20.64 5.27 31.37
CA ARG A 114 21.37 5.68 32.58
C ARG A 114 22.81 5.13 32.67
N PRO A 115 23.10 3.84 32.39
CA PRO A 115 24.47 3.34 32.44
C PRO A 115 25.41 4.09 31.48
N VAL A 116 24.93 4.41 30.27
CA VAL A 116 25.69 5.16 29.28
C VAL A 116 25.89 6.61 29.73
N VAL A 117 24.85 7.25 30.28
CA VAL A 117 24.94 8.59 30.87
C VAL A 117 26.04 8.65 31.94
N GLN A 118 26.06 7.69 32.86
CA GLN A 118 27.06 7.63 33.92
C GLN A 118 28.47 7.44 33.37
N SER A 119 28.65 6.52 32.44
CA SER A 119 29.97 6.24 31.85
C SER A 119 30.51 7.40 31.00
N LEU A 120 29.65 8.05 30.21
CA LEU A 120 30.04 9.08 29.26
C LEU A 120 30.21 10.45 29.93
N LEU A 121 29.32 10.80 30.86
CA LEU A 121 29.26 12.14 31.44
C LEU A 121 29.92 12.26 32.80
N GLY A 122 30.18 11.14 33.49
CA GLY A 122 30.56 11.16 34.91
C GLY A 122 29.48 11.77 35.82
N ALA A 123 28.23 11.82 35.35
CA ALA A 123 27.06 12.38 36.04
C ALA A 123 25.89 11.38 35.98
N ASP A 124 24.87 11.58 36.81
CA ASP A 124 23.69 10.71 36.85
C ASP A 124 22.42 11.48 36.44
N LEU A 125 21.42 10.73 35.98
CA LEU A 125 20.07 11.28 35.76
C LEU A 125 19.44 11.67 37.11
N VAL A 126 18.72 12.79 37.13
CA VAL A 126 17.92 13.18 38.30
C VAL A 126 16.87 12.10 38.60
N ALA A 127 16.39 12.04 39.84
CA ALA A 127 15.55 10.95 40.33
C ALA A 127 14.38 10.59 39.39
N LYS A 128 13.67 11.59 38.84
CA LYS A 128 12.53 11.39 37.92
C LYS A 128 12.91 10.75 36.58
N ASP A 129 14.15 10.94 36.11
CA ASP A 129 14.61 10.55 34.78
C ASP A 129 15.35 9.22 34.77
N ARG A 130 15.59 8.60 35.93
CA ARG A 130 16.40 7.37 36.05
C ARG A 130 15.81 6.15 35.32
N THR A 131 14.54 6.20 34.96
CA THR A 131 13.83 5.17 34.17
C THR A 131 13.84 5.44 32.66
N MET A 132 14.55 6.47 32.20
CA MET A 132 14.64 6.82 30.79
C MET A 132 15.25 5.69 29.97
N THR A 133 14.62 5.39 28.83
CA THR A 133 15.02 4.33 27.89
C THR A 133 15.36 4.95 26.54
N TRP A 134 15.96 4.15 25.66
CA TRP A 134 16.24 4.59 24.28
C TRP A 134 14.95 4.90 23.51
N ARG A 135 13.90 4.10 23.70
CA ARG A 135 12.56 4.35 23.16
C ARG A 135 12.03 5.71 23.60
N HIS A 136 12.16 6.05 24.88
CA HIS A 136 11.71 7.36 25.37
C HIS A 136 12.42 8.54 24.67
N LEU A 137 13.71 8.39 24.30
CA LEU A 137 14.43 9.40 23.51
C LEU A 137 13.95 9.43 22.05
N ALA A 138 13.76 8.27 21.43
CA ALA A 138 13.31 8.14 20.04
C ALA A 138 11.86 8.62 19.84
N ASP A 139 11.00 8.46 20.84
CA ASP A 139 9.58 8.82 20.80
C ASP A 139 9.25 10.20 21.36
N MET A 140 10.27 10.96 21.78
CA MET A 140 10.10 12.30 22.34
C MET A 140 9.26 12.32 23.64
N THR A 141 9.41 11.27 24.45
CA THR A 141 8.71 11.07 25.73
C THR A 141 9.67 10.96 26.91
N SER A 142 10.95 11.32 26.74
CA SER A 142 11.99 11.19 27.77
C SER A 142 11.79 12.05 29.01
N GLY A 143 11.05 13.15 28.93
CA GLY A 143 10.95 14.12 30.02
C GLY A 143 12.24 14.92 30.29
N TYR A 144 13.30 14.72 29.49
CA TYR A 144 14.55 15.49 29.65
C TYR A 144 14.30 16.98 29.41
N ALA A 145 14.83 17.86 30.26
CA ALA A 145 14.54 19.30 30.23
C ALA A 145 13.03 19.66 30.29
N ARG A 146 12.19 18.74 30.78
CA ARG A 146 10.76 18.91 31.10
C ARG A 146 10.51 18.53 32.56
N GLY A 147 9.34 18.87 33.10
CA GLY A 147 9.00 18.54 34.48
C GLY A 147 8.48 17.10 34.66
N GLU A 148 7.93 16.50 33.59
CA GLU A 148 7.37 15.14 33.64
C GLU A 148 8.46 14.05 33.65
N ALA A 149 8.15 12.88 34.20
CA ALA A 149 9.01 11.70 34.13
C ALA A 149 8.93 11.03 32.74
N PRO A 150 9.90 10.17 32.37
CA PRO A 150 9.87 9.43 31.12
C PRO A 150 8.53 8.68 30.92
N GLY A 151 7.94 8.81 29.74
CA GLY A 151 6.69 8.18 29.34
C GLY A 151 5.41 8.88 29.83
N GLN A 152 5.50 9.91 30.68
CA GLN A 152 4.31 10.57 31.23
C GLN A 152 3.71 11.63 30.31
N ALA A 153 4.51 12.26 29.44
CA ALA A 153 4.04 13.28 28.52
C ALA A 153 4.91 13.34 27.25
N TRP A 154 4.32 13.83 26.17
CA TRP A 154 4.99 14.02 24.89
C TRP A 154 5.48 15.47 24.71
N ALA A 155 6.72 15.63 24.25
CA ALA A 155 7.34 16.94 23.96
C ALA A 155 8.36 16.84 22.83
N TYR A 156 8.16 17.55 21.71
CA TYR A 156 9.14 17.58 20.62
C TYR A 156 10.39 18.35 21.04
N ASN A 157 11.46 17.63 21.37
CA ASN A 157 12.49 18.12 22.28
C ASN A 157 13.91 17.92 21.75
N ASP A 158 14.57 19.01 21.36
CA ASP A 158 15.92 18.94 20.79
C ASP A 158 17.04 18.80 21.84
N TYR A 159 16.77 19.08 23.11
CA TYR A 159 17.70 18.76 24.20
C TYR A 159 17.77 17.25 24.42
N ALA A 160 16.61 16.58 24.42
CA ALA A 160 16.55 15.12 24.48
C ALA A 160 17.24 14.47 23.27
N ILE A 161 17.10 15.05 22.08
CA ILE A 161 17.75 14.54 20.86
C ILE A 161 19.26 14.77 20.88
N MET A 162 19.74 15.88 21.43
CA MET A 162 21.17 16.06 21.66
C MET A 162 21.71 15.02 22.66
N LEU A 163 20.99 14.76 23.76
CA LEU A 163 21.34 13.69 24.69
C LEU A 163 21.38 12.34 23.98
N TYR A 164 20.37 12.02 23.18
CA TYR A 164 20.32 10.80 22.39
C TYR A 164 21.53 10.67 21.44
N SER A 165 21.85 11.74 20.71
CA SER A 165 23.01 11.78 19.80
C SER A 165 24.32 11.51 20.55
N ARG A 166 24.55 12.22 21.67
CA ARG A 166 25.73 12.04 22.51
C ARG A 166 25.87 10.60 23.01
N LEU A 167 24.79 10.04 23.57
CA LEU A 167 24.82 8.69 24.14
C LEU A 167 25.05 7.63 23.06
N LEU A 168 24.37 7.74 21.92
CA LEU A 168 24.49 6.75 20.84
C LEU A 168 25.87 6.82 20.17
N PHE A 169 26.31 8.01 19.76
CA PHE A 169 27.54 8.14 18.98
C PHE A 169 28.78 8.14 19.86
N ASP A 170 28.82 8.97 20.90
CA ASP A 170 30.03 9.12 21.72
C ASP A 170 30.13 7.99 22.75
N GLY A 171 28.99 7.56 23.32
CA GLY A 171 28.95 6.54 24.38
C GLY A 171 28.93 5.11 23.88
N VAL A 172 28.04 4.79 22.94
CA VAL A 172 27.79 3.40 22.49
C VAL A 172 28.69 3.00 21.32
N PHE A 173 28.79 3.86 20.30
CA PHE A 173 29.68 3.60 19.17
C PHE A 173 31.11 4.01 19.44
N GLY A 174 31.33 5.10 20.19
CA GLY A 174 32.66 5.67 20.40
C GLY A 174 33.26 6.26 19.12
N ASP A 175 32.42 6.78 18.21
CA ASP A 175 32.82 7.29 16.90
C ASP A 175 31.96 8.49 16.49
N THR A 176 32.42 9.23 15.49
CA THR A 176 31.65 10.34 14.91
C THR A 176 30.34 9.83 14.28
N PRO A 177 29.27 10.65 14.26
CA PRO A 177 28.02 10.27 13.62
C PRO A 177 28.18 9.83 12.16
N ASN A 178 29.05 10.52 11.41
CA ASN A 178 29.28 10.20 10.01
C ASN A 178 29.92 8.81 9.82
N ASN A 179 31.00 8.52 10.56
CA ASN A 179 31.67 7.23 10.46
C ASN A 179 30.79 6.09 10.93
N ALA A 180 30.08 6.27 12.05
CA ALA A 180 29.16 5.29 12.59
C ALA A 180 28.05 4.95 11.57
N ALA A 181 27.53 5.96 10.87
CA ALA A 181 26.51 5.79 9.84
C ALA A 181 27.07 5.08 8.60
N LEU A 182 28.19 5.56 8.05
CA LEU A 182 28.78 4.98 6.83
C LEU A 182 29.23 3.53 7.01
N ALA A 183 29.72 3.16 8.19
CA ALA A 183 30.11 1.77 8.48
C ALA A 183 28.92 0.81 8.40
N ARG A 184 27.74 1.21 8.90
CA ARG A 184 26.54 0.37 9.00
C ARG A 184 25.66 0.41 7.76
N LEU A 185 25.68 1.53 7.06
CA LEU A 185 24.87 1.78 5.87
C LEU A 185 25.68 1.66 4.56
N ALA A 186 26.90 1.10 4.61
CA ALA A 186 27.78 0.98 3.45
C ALA A 186 27.11 0.31 2.23
N ALA A 187 26.21 -0.66 2.47
CA ALA A 187 25.47 -1.36 1.43
C ALA A 187 24.56 -0.44 0.59
N LEU A 188 24.17 0.74 1.12
CA LEU A 188 23.36 1.70 0.39
C LEU A 188 24.17 2.47 -0.66
N GLN A 189 25.51 2.46 -0.62
CA GLN A 189 26.37 3.08 -1.63
C GLN A 189 26.01 4.55 -1.92
N PHE A 190 26.09 5.41 -0.90
CA PHE A 190 25.88 6.87 -1.05
C PHE A 190 26.84 7.46 -2.08
N GLU A 191 26.33 8.32 -2.95
CA GLU A 191 27.03 8.84 -4.13
C GLU A 191 27.69 10.19 -3.89
N ASP A 192 27.12 11.00 -3.00
CA ASP A 192 27.44 12.41 -2.85
C ASP A 192 28.25 12.69 -1.58
N GLY A 193 28.70 11.66 -0.87
CA GLY A 193 29.68 11.75 0.22
C GLY A 193 29.16 11.25 1.57
N GLY A 194 29.51 11.98 2.63
CA GLY A 194 29.09 11.65 4.00
C GLY A 194 27.64 12.01 4.29
N LEU A 195 27.07 11.37 5.30
CA LEU A 195 25.71 11.63 5.78
C LEU A 195 25.66 12.72 6.84
N PHE A 196 26.67 12.86 7.70
CA PHE A 196 26.68 13.84 8.79
C PHE A 196 27.80 14.87 8.61
N GLY A 197 27.52 16.12 8.93
CA GLY A 197 28.47 17.22 8.73
C GLY A 197 28.00 18.60 9.21
N SER A 198 26.69 18.81 9.32
CA SER A 198 26.12 20.05 9.85
C SER A 198 26.05 20.04 11.39
N ARG A 199 25.71 21.18 12.00
CA ARG A 199 25.41 21.30 13.45
C ARG A 199 26.50 20.69 14.34
N GLY A 200 27.76 21.03 14.08
CA GLY A 200 28.92 20.50 14.80
C GLY A 200 29.19 19.02 14.51
N GLY A 201 28.87 18.55 13.30
CA GLY A 201 29.06 17.16 12.86
C GLY A 201 27.98 16.19 13.33
N ARG A 202 26.91 16.68 13.97
CA ARG A 202 25.80 15.86 14.51
C ARG A 202 24.52 15.96 13.68
N GLY A 203 24.39 16.96 12.82
CA GLY A 203 23.27 17.07 11.89
C GLY A 203 23.54 16.31 10.58
N LEU A 204 22.45 15.83 9.97
CA LEU A 204 22.51 15.21 8.64
C LEU A 204 22.79 16.29 7.60
N ASP A 205 23.82 16.08 6.81
CA ASP A 205 24.31 16.95 5.74
C ASP A 205 24.55 16.10 4.48
N ALA A 206 23.47 15.83 3.76
CA ALA A 206 23.40 14.87 2.66
C ALA A 206 22.71 15.48 1.43
N SER A 207 22.89 14.89 0.25
CA SER A 207 22.11 15.26 -0.93
C SER A 207 20.67 14.72 -0.84
N PRO A 208 19.69 15.35 -1.50
CA PRO A 208 18.36 14.75 -1.69
C PRO A 208 18.40 13.32 -2.20
N ARG A 209 19.29 13.04 -3.16
CA ARG A 209 19.52 11.70 -3.67
C ARG A 209 19.96 10.72 -2.58
N ASP A 210 21.00 11.03 -1.82
CA ASP A 210 21.49 10.09 -0.79
C ASP A 210 20.52 9.92 0.37
N PHE A 211 19.79 10.97 0.74
CA PHE A 211 18.79 10.82 1.79
C PHE A 211 17.59 9.97 1.34
N ALA A 212 17.21 10.02 0.05
CA ALA A 212 16.21 9.12 -0.51
C ALA A 212 16.59 7.63 -0.40
N ARG A 213 17.89 7.28 -0.37
CA ARG A 213 18.34 5.89 -0.12
C ARG A 213 17.92 5.39 1.26
N ILE A 214 17.94 6.26 2.27
CA ILE A 214 17.44 5.94 3.62
C ILE A 214 15.94 5.68 3.60
N GLY A 215 15.17 6.54 2.92
CA GLY A 215 13.74 6.34 2.74
C GLY A 215 13.43 5.02 2.01
N TRP A 216 14.23 4.67 1.01
CA TRP A 216 14.08 3.42 0.26
C TRP A 216 14.43 2.18 1.09
N LEU A 217 15.43 2.25 1.97
CA LEU A 217 15.72 1.19 2.95
C LEU A 217 14.51 0.94 3.86
N TRP A 218 13.86 2.01 4.34
CA TRP A 218 12.67 1.93 5.18
C TRP A 218 11.47 1.37 4.43
N ALA A 219 11.22 1.84 3.19
CA ALA A 219 10.16 1.29 2.32
C ALA A 219 10.31 -0.23 2.10
N ASN A 220 11.56 -0.71 2.07
CA ASN A 220 11.90 -2.11 1.89
C ASN A 220 12.20 -2.85 3.20
N ARG A 221 11.79 -2.28 4.34
CA ARG A 221 11.86 -2.94 5.65
C ARG A 221 13.24 -3.49 5.99
N GLY A 222 14.29 -2.72 5.70
CA GLY A 222 15.68 -3.07 6.01
C GLY A 222 16.34 -4.02 5.01
N ASN A 223 15.60 -4.52 4.01
CA ASN A 223 16.17 -5.30 2.92
C ASN A 223 16.75 -4.36 1.85
N TRP A 224 17.98 -4.63 1.44
CA TRP A 224 18.67 -3.92 0.37
C TRP A 224 19.24 -4.93 -0.62
N ASN A 225 18.58 -5.09 -1.77
CA ASN A 225 18.99 -6.00 -2.83
C ASN A 225 19.22 -7.46 -2.35
N GLY A 226 18.32 -7.97 -1.51
CA GLY A 226 18.41 -9.32 -0.94
C GLY A 226 19.31 -9.43 0.29
N ASN A 227 20.00 -8.36 0.68
CA ASN A 227 20.73 -8.27 1.94
C ASN A 227 19.86 -7.63 3.02
N GLN A 228 19.48 -8.40 4.05
CA GLN A 228 18.70 -7.89 5.18
C GLN A 228 19.64 -7.18 6.18
N LEU A 229 19.72 -5.86 6.08
CA LEU A 229 20.63 -5.05 6.91
C LEU A 229 20.14 -4.89 8.35
N LEU A 230 18.82 -4.84 8.53
CA LEU A 230 18.13 -4.77 9.83
C LEU A 230 16.92 -5.70 9.77
N PRO A 231 16.58 -6.45 10.83
CA PRO A 231 15.44 -7.36 10.81
C PRO A 231 14.12 -6.72 10.37
N ALA A 232 13.38 -7.39 9.48
CA ALA A 232 12.06 -6.91 9.02
C ALA A 232 11.06 -6.72 10.18
N SER A 233 11.23 -7.46 11.27
CA SER A 233 10.43 -7.33 12.49
C SER A 233 10.53 -5.94 13.12
N TYR A 234 11.66 -5.24 13.03
CA TYR A 234 11.77 -3.86 13.52
C TYR A 234 10.83 -2.92 12.78
N PHE A 235 10.68 -3.08 11.47
CA PHE A 235 9.76 -2.26 10.68
C PHE A 235 8.31 -2.64 10.97
N THR A 236 7.99 -3.92 11.15
CA THR A 236 6.65 -4.35 11.59
C THR A 236 6.30 -3.78 12.97
N SER A 237 7.25 -3.70 13.89
CA SER A 237 7.03 -3.24 15.26
C SER A 237 7.06 -1.72 15.41
N PHE A 238 7.89 -1.01 14.63
CA PHE A 238 8.24 0.39 14.91
C PHE A 238 8.09 1.34 13.72
N MET A 239 7.77 0.86 12.51
CA MET A 239 7.37 1.73 11.39
C MET A 239 5.87 2.04 11.48
N LYS A 240 5.46 2.60 12.63
CA LYS A 240 4.10 3.03 12.95
C LYS A 240 4.15 4.02 14.11
N GLU A 241 3.03 4.66 14.41
CA GLU A 241 2.87 5.47 15.62
C GLU A 241 3.12 4.63 16.89
N ASP A 242 4.20 4.92 17.61
CA ASP A 242 4.52 4.29 18.90
C ASP A 242 4.03 5.18 20.07
N VAL A 243 3.85 6.48 19.82
CA VAL A 243 3.28 7.43 20.79
C VAL A 243 1.75 7.32 20.79
N PRO A 244 1.11 6.89 21.91
CA PRO A 244 -0.34 6.73 21.97
C PRO A 244 -1.09 8.05 21.77
N VAL A 245 -2.22 8.00 21.05
CA VAL A 245 -3.06 9.19 20.77
C VAL A 245 -3.54 9.92 22.03
N GLY A 246 -3.76 9.17 23.12
CA GLY A 246 -4.20 9.72 24.40
C GLY A 246 -3.07 10.21 25.33
N LEU A 247 -1.80 10.11 24.92
CA LEU A 247 -0.69 10.56 25.76
C LEU A 247 -0.73 12.10 25.90
N PRO A 248 -0.73 12.65 27.13
CA PRO A 248 -0.83 14.08 27.31
C PRO A 248 0.43 14.80 26.82
N ARG A 249 0.26 16.07 26.49
CA ARG A 249 1.37 16.98 26.16
C ARG A 249 2.05 17.45 27.44
N THR A 250 3.34 17.77 27.34
CA THR A 250 4.05 18.40 28.46
C THR A 250 3.33 19.68 28.89
N SER A 251 3.27 19.88 30.20
CA SER A 251 2.63 21.04 30.85
C SER A 251 3.62 21.85 31.68
N SER A 252 4.82 21.30 31.92
CA SER A 252 5.81 21.88 32.82
C SER A 252 7.20 21.90 32.19
N GLY A 253 7.87 23.05 32.28
CA GLY A 253 9.25 23.21 31.84
C GLY A 253 10.25 22.53 32.77
N GLY A 254 11.46 22.31 32.28
CA GLY A 254 12.60 21.82 33.05
C GLY A 254 13.90 22.48 32.61
N SER A 255 15.03 21.99 33.13
CA SER A 255 16.36 22.49 32.80
C SER A 255 17.22 21.42 32.14
N ASP A 256 18.20 21.87 31.35
CA ASP A 256 19.29 21.04 30.82
C ASP A 256 20.32 20.76 31.94
N TYR A 257 19.93 19.98 32.94
CA TYR A 257 20.72 19.76 34.16
C TYR A 257 22.02 18.98 33.92
N LEU A 258 22.16 18.28 32.78
CA LEU A 258 23.42 17.63 32.38
C LEU A 258 24.31 18.55 31.52
N GLY A 259 23.86 19.77 31.19
CA GLY A 259 24.63 20.71 30.36
C GLY A 259 24.92 20.16 28.96
N ILE A 260 23.98 19.44 28.36
CA ILE A 260 24.15 18.73 27.08
C ILE A 260 24.07 19.70 25.90
N GLY A 261 23.26 20.75 26.01
CA GLY A 261 22.88 21.64 24.92
C GLY A 261 21.79 21.07 24.02
N THR A 262 21.55 21.75 22.91
CA THR A 262 20.49 21.44 21.94
C THR A 262 21.08 21.26 20.54
N VAL A 263 20.42 20.46 19.69
CA VAL A 263 20.73 20.40 18.25
C VAL A 263 20.17 21.60 17.48
N GLY A 264 19.52 22.56 18.14
CA GLY A 264 19.18 23.87 17.58
C GLY A 264 17.81 24.41 18.02
N GLY A 265 16.87 23.54 18.41
CA GLY A 265 15.54 23.92 18.86
C GLY A 265 15.35 23.91 20.39
N GLY A 266 14.09 24.10 20.80
CA GLY A 266 13.68 24.09 22.21
C GLY A 266 13.37 22.68 22.76
N SER A 267 12.90 22.63 24.01
CA SER A 267 12.47 21.38 24.66
C SER A 267 11.00 21.02 24.40
N ASP A 268 10.25 21.88 23.71
CA ASP A 268 8.90 21.62 23.23
C ASP A 268 8.55 22.56 22.06
N GLN A 269 8.52 22.04 20.83
CA GLN A 269 8.45 22.88 19.61
C GLN A 269 7.13 22.82 18.85
N THR A 270 6.28 21.82 19.10
CA THR A 270 5.01 21.65 18.39
C THR A 270 4.00 20.92 19.25
N ALA A 271 2.71 21.21 19.03
CA ALA A 271 1.61 20.54 19.71
C ALA A 271 1.25 19.17 19.11
N TYR A 272 1.72 18.86 17.90
CA TYR A 272 1.37 17.65 17.15
C TYR A 272 2.34 16.52 17.49
N GLY A 273 1.85 15.30 17.77
CA GLY A 273 2.73 14.17 18.07
C GLY A 273 2.00 12.90 18.48
N PRO A 274 1.20 12.93 19.57
CA PRO A 274 0.38 11.78 19.99
C PRO A 274 -0.47 11.23 18.85
N GLY A 275 -0.38 9.92 18.62
CA GLY A 275 -1.12 9.19 17.56
C GLY A 275 -0.50 9.27 16.16
N ILE A 276 0.58 10.03 15.96
CA ILE A 276 1.20 10.25 14.65
C ILE A 276 2.74 10.25 14.69
N TYR A 277 3.36 9.84 15.80
CA TYR A 277 4.81 9.88 15.98
C TYR A 277 5.34 8.54 16.51
N GLY A 278 6.52 8.13 16.06
CA GLY A 278 7.22 6.94 16.57
C GLY A 278 8.63 6.83 15.98
N PHE A 279 9.61 6.47 16.81
CA PHE A 279 11.01 6.28 16.40
C PHE A 279 11.58 7.41 15.51
N ASN A 280 11.22 8.64 15.87
CA ASN A 280 11.55 9.87 15.18
C ASN A 280 10.91 10.13 13.80
N TRP A 281 9.97 9.29 13.36
CA TRP A 281 9.14 9.51 12.18
C TRP A 281 7.78 10.09 12.53
N TRP A 282 7.20 10.82 11.57
CA TRP A 282 5.80 11.22 11.56
C TRP A 282 5.01 10.26 10.67
N PHE A 283 3.92 9.69 11.16
CA PHE A 283 3.08 8.73 10.44
C PHE A 283 1.73 9.33 10.07
N ASN A 284 1.10 8.82 9.01
CA ASN A 284 -0.28 9.12 8.67
C ASN A 284 -1.31 8.42 9.59
N GLY A 285 -0.98 8.37 10.88
CA GLY A 285 -1.81 7.84 11.95
C GLY A 285 -2.97 8.77 12.29
N VAL A 286 -3.68 8.47 13.38
CA VAL A 286 -4.88 9.19 13.80
C VAL A 286 -4.53 10.23 14.86
N CYS A 287 -4.78 11.50 14.52
CA CYS A 287 -4.63 12.63 15.42
C CYS A 287 -5.68 12.59 16.55
N PRO A 288 -5.47 13.33 17.66
CA PRO A 288 -6.46 13.42 18.76
C PRO A 288 -7.85 13.93 18.35
N ASN A 289 -7.96 14.63 17.21
CA ASN A 289 -9.24 15.08 16.65
C ASN A 289 -9.98 13.98 15.85
N GLY A 290 -9.43 12.77 15.74
CA GLY A 290 -10.00 11.63 15.02
C GLY A 290 -9.65 11.58 13.52
N ASN A 291 -9.04 12.62 12.96
CA ASN A 291 -8.62 12.64 11.56
C ASN A 291 -7.24 12.01 11.39
N ARG A 292 -6.97 11.48 10.20
CA ARG A 292 -5.59 11.13 9.82
C ARG A 292 -4.70 12.36 9.68
N ALA A 293 -3.39 12.23 9.90
CA ALA A 293 -2.44 13.34 9.77
C ALA A 293 -2.51 14.00 8.38
N TRP A 294 -2.54 13.19 7.31
CA TRP A 294 -2.68 13.59 5.91
C TRP A 294 -3.78 12.74 5.24
N PRO A 295 -5.06 13.12 5.38
CA PRO A 295 -6.19 12.35 4.83
C PRO A 295 -6.17 12.17 3.30
N ALA A 296 -5.46 13.02 2.56
CA ALA A 296 -5.34 12.91 1.11
C ALA A 296 -4.24 11.94 0.65
N ALA A 297 -3.38 11.47 1.55
CA ALA A 297 -2.32 10.51 1.27
C ALA A 297 -2.70 9.09 1.75
N PRO A 298 -2.09 8.02 1.19
CA PRO A 298 -2.28 6.66 1.69
C PRO A 298 -1.98 6.50 3.17
N ALA A 299 -2.69 5.57 3.82
CA ALA A 299 -2.61 5.38 5.28
C ALA A 299 -1.23 4.95 5.78
N ASP A 300 -0.40 4.35 4.93
CA ASP A 300 0.97 3.93 5.23
C ASP A 300 2.02 5.00 4.90
N THR A 301 1.60 6.22 4.57
CA THR A 301 2.50 7.36 4.36
C THR A 301 3.19 7.73 5.67
N PHE A 302 4.49 7.96 5.61
CA PHE A 302 5.25 8.52 6.72
C PHE A 302 6.33 9.50 6.23
N GLN A 303 6.74 10.43 7.09
CA GLN A 303 7.70 11.46 6.74
C GLN A 303 8.64 11.85 7.89
N ALA A 304 9.82 12.34 7.55
CA ALA A 304 10.68 13.09 8.45
C ALA A 304 10.63 14.57 8.05
N ASN A 305 10.51 15.47 9.02
CA ASN A 305 10.23 16.88 8.74
C ASN A 305 11.21 17.82 9.46
N GLY A 306 11.91 18.64 8.67
CA GLY A 306 12.81 19.71 9.05
C GLY A 306 12.16 21.09 8.86
N HIS A 307 12.42 21.98 9.82
CA HIS A 307 11.88 23.35 9.88
C HIS A 307 10.42 23.50 9.42
N TRP A 308 9.57 22.53 9.78
CA TRP A 308 8.13 22.54 9.53
C TRP A 308 7.72 22.64 8.06
N GLY A 309 8.38 21.86 7.19
CA GLY A 309 8.04 21.73 5.78
C GLY A 309 9.11 22.23 4.82
N VAL A 310 10.33 22.48 5.31
CA VAL A 310 11.44 22.90 4.46
C VAL A 310 12.24 21.68 3.99
N GLU A 311 12.82 20.91 4.92
CA GLU A 311 13.58 19.71 4.60
C GLU A 311 12.75 18.47 4.92
N VAL A 312 12.17 17.82 3.91
CA VAL A 312 11.27 16.69 4.14
C VAL A 312 11.64 15.50 3.26
N ILE A 313 11.56 14.33 3.86
CA ILE A 313 11.49 13.06 3.14
C ILE A 313 10.15 12.42 3.45
N THR A 314 9.39 12.09 2.42
CA THR A 314 8.13 11.36 2.49
C THR A 314 8.30 10.00 1.82
N VAL A 315 7.79 8.97 2.48
CA VAL A 315 7.79 7.59 2.00
C VAL A 315 6.35 7.09 1.96
N ILE A 316 5.96 6.46 0.85
CA ILE A 316 4.65 5.84 0.65
C ILE A 316 4.89 4.41 0.16
N PRO A 317 5.04 3.43 1.07
CA PRO A 317 5.42 2.05 0.71
C PRO A 317 4.45 1.38 -0.26
N SER A 318 3.14 1.53 -0.05
CA SER A 318 2.06 0.99 -0.90
C SER A 318 2.15 1.47 -2.34
N LEU A 319 2.71 2.67 -2.54
CA LEU A 319 2.96 3.25 -3.85
C LEU A 319 4.42 3.18 -4.25
N GLY A 320 5.26 2.39 -3.56
CA GLY A 320 6.71 2.29 -3.77
C GLY A 320 7.39 3.63 -4.07
N LEU A 321 6.98 4.68 -3.35
CA LEU A 321 7.35 6.07 -3.61
C LEU A 321 8.23 6.60 -2.47
N VAL A 322 9.28 7.34 -2.83
CA VAL A 322 10.05 8.17 -1.91
C VAL A 322 10.26 9.53 -2.55
N ALA A 323 9.93 10.60 -1.84
CA ALA A 323 10.21 11.96 -2.27
C ALA A 323 11.07 12.63 -1.19
N ALA A 324 12.26 13.11 -1.56
CA ALA A 324 13.17 13.81 -0.65
C ALA A 324 13.47 15.19 -1.25
N CYS A 325 13.13 16.25 -0.53
CA CYS A 325 13.28 17.61 -1.03
C CYS A 325 13.55 18.61 0.11
N ARG A 326 14.49 19.51 -0.13
CA ARG A 326 14.65 20.77 0.60
C ARG A 326 13.97 21.87 -0.23
N GLY A 327 12.75 22.22 0.14
CA GLY A 327 11.87 23.08 -0.64
C GLY A 327 10.68 23.57 0.18
N ASN A 328 9.52 23.72 -0.45
CA ASN A 328 8.28 24.16 0.19
C ASN A 328 7.25 23.03 0.17
N TRP A 329 7.20 22.26 1.25
CA TRP A 329 6.20 21.20 1.44
C TRP A 329 4.85 21.72 1.94
N GLY A 330 4.71 23.04 2.11
CA GLY A 330 3.51 23.64 2.66
C GLY A 330 3.39 23.48 4.18
N GLN A 331 2.23 23.83 4.71
CA GLN A 331 1.98 23.91 6.14
C GLN A 331 1.84 22.52 6.76
N PHE A 332 2.72 22.21 7.72
CA PHE A 332 2.57 21.04 8.59
C PHE A 332 1.42 21.27 9.59
N ALA A 333 0.22 20.81 9.23
CA ALA A 333 -0.97 20.85 10.09
C ALA A 333 -1.70 19.49 10.07
N PRO A 334 -1.21 18.49 10.83
CA PRO A 334 -1.81 17.16 10.88
C PRO A 334 -3.29 17.19 11.26
N GLY A 335 -4.12 16.42 10.53
CA GLY A 335 -5.56 16.33 10.77
C GLY A 335 -6.40 17.40 10.05
N ASP A 336 -5.77 18.31 9.32
CA ASP A 336 -6.44 19.32 8.49
C ASP A 336 -6.35 18.93 7.00
N ALA A 337 -7.50 18.58 6.41
CA ALA A 337 -7.60 18.20 5.00
C ALA A 337 -7.32 19.38 4.04
N GLY A 338 -7.49 20.62 4.51
CA GLY A 338 -7.23 21.84 3.73
C GLY A 338 -5.76 22.30 3.78
N ALA A 339 -4.94 21.73 4.65
CA ALA A 339 -3.53 22.11 4.77
C ALA A 339 -2.77 21.86 3.46
N SER A 340 -1.93 22.81 3.05
CA SER A 340 -1.21 22.74 1.78
C SER A 340 -0.28 21.54 1.68
N MET A 341 0.31 21.08 2.80
CA MET A 341 1.07 19.83 2.83
C MET A 341 0.20 18.61 2.53
N ASN A 342 -0.99 18.52 3.15
CA ASN A 342 -1.90 17.41 2.87
C ASN A 342 -2.31 17.38 1.39
N GLN A 343 -2.65 18.54 0.81
CA GLN A 343 -3.01 18.64 -0.61
C GLN A 343 -1.85 18.22 -1.53
N LEU A 344 -0.63 18.68 -1.23
CA LEU A 344 0.57 18.30 -1.98
C LEU A 344 0.85 16.80 -1.92
N LEU A 345 0.69 16.18 -0.74
CA LEU A 345 0.84 14.73 -0.60
C LEU A 345 -0.23 13.96 -1.37
N GLY A 346 -1.47 14.47 -1.42
CA GLY A 346 -2.53 13.93 -2.28
C GLY A 346 -2.22 14.04 -3.77
N GLN A 347 -1.60 15.14 -4.21
CA GLN A 347 -1.13 15.29 -5.59
C GLN A 347 0.01 14.32 -5.91
N LEU A 348 0.98 14.15 -5.01
CA LEU A 348 2.07 13.20 -5.17
C LEU A 348 1.55 11.76 -5.27
N ALA A 349 0.64 11.36 -4.37
CA ALA A 349 0.02 10.04 -4.40
C ALA A 349 -0.85 9.85 -5.66
N GLY A 350 -1.63 10.88 -6.03
CA GLY A 350 -2.49 10.87 -7.21
C GLY A 350 -1.72 10.91 -8.54
N ALA A 351 -0.42 11.22 -8.52
CA ALA A 351 0.44 11.14 -9.69
C ALA A 351 0.83 9.69 -10.04
N VAL A 352 0.64 8.75 -9.11
CA VAL A 352 0.80 7.32 -9.37
C VAL A 352 -0.37 6.87 -10.21
N LEU A 353 -0.07 6.55 -11.47
CA LEU A 353 -0.98 5.79 -12.29
C LEU A 353 -1.06 4.40 -11.63
N PRO A 354 -2.22 3.74 -11.65
CA PRO A 354 -2.30 2.33 -11.32
C PRO A 354 -1.15 1.62 -12.01
N ASP A 355 -0.49 0.74 -11.27
CA ASP A 355 0.56 -0.10 -11.81
C ASP A 355 0.07 -0.60 -13.16
N THR A 356 0.84 -0.29 -14.20
CA THR A 356 0.61 -0.57 -15.63
C THR A 356 -0.59 -1.46 -15.87
N PRO A 357 -1.51 -1.06 -16.76
CA PRO A 357 -2.77 -1.77 -16.89
C PRO A 357 -2.43 -3.23 -17.19
N GLU A 358 -2.74 -4.12 -16.25
CA GLU A 358 -2.16 -5.46 -16.28
C GLU A 358 -2.42 -6.15 -17.62
N VAL A 359 -3.49 -5.76 -18.32
CA VAL A 359 -3.81 -6.12 -19.69
C VAL A 359 -3.05 -5.28 -20.73
N ASN A 360 -2.17 -5.90 -21.52
CA ASN A 360 -1.66 -5.28 -22.73
C ASN A 360 -2.73 -5.30 -23.83
N ILE A 361 -2.96 -4.14 -24.44
CA ILE A 361 -3.92 -3.99 -25.54
C ILE A 361 -3.17 -3.78 -26.85
N SER A 362 -3.60 -4.49 -27.89
CA SER A 362 -3.03 -4.36 -29.23
C SER A 362 -4.11 -4.54 -30.31
N GLY A 363 -3.72 -4.36 -31.57
CA GLY A 363 -4.58 -4.69 -32.72
C GLY A 363 -5.89 -3.91 -32.80
N THR A 364 -5.93 -2.66 -32.32
CA THR A 364 -7.17 -1.88 -32.32
C THR A 364 -7.62 -1.54 -33.74
N TRP A 365 -8.84 -1.92 -34.06
CA TRP A 365 -9.49 -1.68 -35.34
C TRP A 365 -10.90 -1.14 -35.09
N VAL A 366 -11.31 -0.16 -35.91
CA VAL A 366 -12.62 0.51 -35.81
C VAL A 366 -13.23 0.54 -37.20
N ALA A 367 -14.48 0.09 -37.34
CA ALA A 367 -15.15 -0.04 -38.63
C ALA A 367 -15.34 1.29 -39.37
N SER A 368 -15.46 2.42 -38.63
CA SER A 368 -15.55 3.76 -39.21
C SER A 368 -14.25 4.25 -39.86
N GLY A 369 -13.13 3.56 -39.62
CA GLY A 369 -11.79 3.97 -40.07
C GLY A 369 -11.17 5.11 -39.26
N ARG A 370 -11.87 5.64 -38.26
CA ARG A 370 -11.33 6.68 -37.36
C ARG A 370 -10.28 6.09 -36.42
N SER A 371 -9.21 6.85 -36.18
CA SER A 371 -8.10 6.43 -35.31
C SER A 371 -8.41 6.70 -33.84
N TYR A 372 -9.12 5.78 -33.19
CA TYR A 372 -9.35 5.84 -31.74
C TYR A 372 -8.03 5.72 -30.98
N GLN A 373 -7.94 6.35 -29.80
CA GLN A 373 -6.69 6.44 -29.05
C GLN A 373 -6.84 5.85 -27.65
N TRP A 374 -5.94 4.93 -27.28
CA TRP A 374 -5.86 4.45 -25.91
C TRP A 374 -5.21 5.49 -25.00
N GLY A 375 -5.73 5.61 -23.78
CA GLY A 375 -5.18 6.45 -22.74
C GLY A 375 -5.51 5.93 -21.35
N TRP A 376 -5.15 6.72 -20.36
CA TRP A 376 -5.36 6.40 -18.95
C TRP A 376 -6.57 7.14 -18.40
N LEU A 377 -7.52 6.41 -17.83
CA LEU A 377 -8.79 7.01 -17.39
C LEU A 377 -8.57 7.85 -16.13
N ALA A 378 -8.71 9.17 -16.22
CA ALA A 378 -8.62 10.04 -15.05
C ALA A 378 -9.50 11.29 -15.21
N VAL A 379 -9.76 11.97 -14.09
CA VAL A 379 -10.42 13.27 -14.11
C VAL A 379 -9.61 14.26 -14.94
N GLY A 380 -10.27 15.02 -15.80
CA GLY A 380 -9.66 15.99 -16.72
C GLY A 380 -9.14 15.40 -18.03
N LYS A 381 -9.14 14.07 -18.21
CA LYS A 381 -8.75 13.45 -19.50
C LYS A 381 -9.91 13.56 -20.52
N PRO A 382 -9.61 13.71 -21.82
CA PRO A 382 -10.63 13.87 -22.85
C PRO A 382 -11.40 12.57 -23.08
N GLN A 383 -12.72 12.64 -23.25
CA GLN A 383 -13.55 11.46 -23.53
C GLN A 383 -13.47 11.06 -25.01
N TYR A 384 -13.46 12.04 -25.91
CA TYR A 384 -13.56 11.84 -27.34
C TYR A 384 -12.35 12.41 -28.08
N ILE A 385 -12.06 11.85 -29.25
CA ILE A 385 -11.07 12.39 -30.19
C ILE A 385 -11.60 13.60 -30.99
N ASP A 386 -12.92 13.79 -31.03
CA ASP A 386 -13.61 14.77 -31.88
C ASP A 386 -14.50 15.76 -31.10
N ARG A 387 -14.44 15.76 -29.76
CA ARG A 387 -15.14 16.71 -28.88
C ARG A 387 -14.27 17.10 -27.69
N GLY A 388 -14.44 18.32 -27.20
CA GLY A 388 -13.66 18.88 -26.08
C GLY A 388 -14.11 18.47 -24.67
N TYR A 389 -14.98 17.47 -24.53
CA TYR A 389 -15.48 17.05 -23.22
C TYR A 389 -14.45 16.23 -22.45
N THR A 390 -14.35 16.49 -21.15
CA THR A 390 -13.45 15.79 -20.23
C THR A 390 -14.22 15.07 -19.12
N PHE A 391 -13.62 14.03 -18.53
CA PHE A 391 -14.18 13.37 -17.36
C PHE A 391 -14.13 14.28 -16.14
N ARG A 392 -15.29 14.60 -15.54
CA ARG A 392 -15.39 15.35 -14.27
C ARG A 392 -15.33 14.45 -13.05
N GLN A 393 -15.87 13.25 -13.16
CA GLN A 393 -15.87 12.27 -12.09
C GLN A 393 -15.56 10.88 -12.64
N VAL A 394 -14.51 10.28 -12.09
CA VAL A 394 -14.13 8.88 -12.31
C VAL A 394 -14.12 8.22 -10.93
N PRO A 395 -14.93 7.16 -10.67
CA PRO A 395 -14.87 6.42 -9.41
C PRO A 395 -13.47 5.81 -9.22
N ALA A 396 -13.03 5.72 -7.96
CA ALA A 396 -11.66 5.32 -7.64
C ALA A 396 -11.26 3.97 -8.24
N SER A 397 -12.19 3.01 -8.27
CA SER A 397 -11.96 1.68 -8.85
C SER A 397 -11.69 1.66 -10.34
N TYR A 398 -12.04 2.72 -11.11
CA TYR A 398 -11.77 2.78 -12.55
C TYR A 398 -10.61 3.71 -12.91
N ARG A 399 -10.08 4.47 -11.95
CA ARG A 399 -9.03 5.45 -12.22
C ARG A 399 -7.76 4.73 -12.67
N GLY A 400 -7.22 5.23 -13.76
CA GLY A 400 -6.00 4.82 -14.44
C GLY A 400 -6.04 3.43 -15.07
N LEU A 401 -7.24 2.91 -15.32
CA LEU A 401 -7.41 1.83 -16.29
C LEU A 401 -7.17 2.34 -17.71
N TRP A 402 -6.90 1.42 -18.64
CA TRP A 402 -6.99 1.73 -20.07
C TRP A 402 -8.39 2.21 -20.39
N TYR A 403 -8.50 3.32 -21.11
CA TYR A 403 -9.73 3.65 -21.82
C TYR A 403 -9.45 4.01 -23.27
N LEU A 404 -10.44 3.76 -24.11
CA LEU A 404 -10.41 4.10 -25.52
C LEU A 404 -11.14 5.42 -25.73
N GLN A 405 -10.41 6.45 -26.14
CA GLN A 405 -10.99 7.70 -26.64
C GLN A 405 -11.69 7.42 -27.95
N THR A 406 -13.02 7.46 -27.92
CA THR A 406 -13.88 7.18 -29.07
C THR A 406 -14.18 8.46 -29.86
N ALA A 407 -14.83 8.34 -31.02
CA ALA A 407 -15.36 9.50 -31.74
C ALA A 407 -16.85 9.61 -31.45
N ASN A 408 -17.31 10.76 -30.97
CA ASN A 408 -18.73 10.97 -30.72
C ASN A 408 -19.55 10.97 -32.02
N ASP A 409 -18.92 11.26 -33.17
CA ASP A 409 -19.54 11.15 -34.49
C ASP A 409 -19.93 9.71 -34.87
N ASP A 410 -19.33 8.68 -34.25
CA ASP A 410 -19.64 7.27 -34.51
C ASP A 410 -20.87 6.76 -33.73
N LYS A 411 -21.53 7.61 -32.95
CA LYS A 411 -22.64 7.20 -32.08
C LYS A 411 -23.81 6.53 -32.80
N LEU A 412 -24.01 6.79 -34.09
CA LEU A 412 -25.09 6.21 -34.91
C LEU A 412 -24.72 4.86 -35.54
N GLU A 413 -23.49 4.37 -35.37
CA GLU A 413 -23.03 3.13 -35.98
C GLU A 413 -23.81 1.92 -35.47
N THR A 414 -24.21 1.03 -36.39
CA THR A 414 -25.10 -0.12 -36.09
C THR A 414 -24.48 -1.47 -36.43
N THR A 415 -23.24 -1.49 -36.91
CA THR A 415 -22.54 -2.71 -37.31
C THR A 415 -22.34 -3.64 -36.10
N ALA A 416 -22.48 -4.95 -36.32
CA ALA A 416 -22.32 -5.94 -35.25
C ALA A 416 -20.87 -6.03 -34.73
N GLU A 417 -19.91 -5.69 -35.58
CA GLU A 417 -18.48 -5.69 -35.28
C GLU A 417 -17.95 -4.28 -35.59
N PHE A 418 -17.97 -3.42 -34.58
CA PHE A 418 -17.63 -2.01 -34.72
C PHE A 418 -16.23 -1.71 -34.20
N ILE A 419 -15.90 -2.16 -32.99
CA ILE A 419 -14.56 -2.02 -32.40
C ILE A 419 -13.99 -3.41 -32.15
N ARG A 420 -12.72 -3.60 -32.51
CA ARG A 420 -11.94 -4.78 -32.17
C ARG A 420 -10.63 -4.38 -31.51
N PHE A 421 -10.16 -5.19 -30.58
CA PHE A 421 -8.81 -5.10 -30.02
C PHE A 421 -8.44 -6.44 -29.39
N THR A 422 -7.16 -6.67 -29.13
CA THR A 422 -6.65 -7.88 -28.50
C THR A 422 -6.18 -7.57 -27.09
N VAL A 423 -6.59 -8.41 -26.14
CA VAL A 423 -6.10 -8.42 -24.75
C VAL A 423 -5.16 -9.62 -24.55
N ASP A 424 -4.03 -9.42 -23.89
CA ASP A 424 -3.01 -10.47 -23.71
C ASP A 424 -3.33 -11.47 -22.59
N ARG A 425 -4.38 -11.22 -21.80
CA ARG A 425 -4.81 -12.05 -20.66
C ARG A 425 -6.32 -11.89 -20.42
N PRO A 426 -6.96 -12.73 -19.57
CA PRO A 426 -8.35 -12.54 -19.17
C PRO A 426 -8.58 -11.13 -18.61
N ALA A 427 -9.61 -10.46 -19.11
CA ALA A 427 -9.86 -9.06 -18.84
C ALA A 427 -11.35 -8.80 -18.60
N THR A 428 -11.66 -7.84 -17.73
CA THR A 428 -13.01 -7.27 -17.65
C THR A 428 -13.03 -6.03 -18.54
N VAL A 429 -13.92 -6.03 -19.52
CA VAL A 429 -14.18 -4.87 -20.38
C VAL A 429 -15.40 -4.16 -19.83
N TYR A 430 -15.28 -2.86 -19.64
CA TYR A 430 -16.38 -1.99 -19.29
C TYR A 430 -16.77 -1.08 -20.43
N LEU A 431 -18.07 -0.79 -20.51
CA LEU A 431 -18.63 0.21 -21.41
C LEU A 431 -19.29 1.29 -20.58
N ALA A 432 -18.76 2.51 -20.69
CA ALA A 432 -19.41 3.70 -20.21
C ALA A 432 -20.49 4.08 -21.22
N TYR A 433 -21.72 3.61 -20.98
CA TYR A 433 -22.84 3.78 -21.90
C TYR A 433 -23.73 4.94 -21.44
N ASP A 434 -24.16 5.81 -22.36
CA ASP A 434 -24.89 7.04 -22.03
C ASP A 434 -26.14 6.73 -21.19
N ALA A 435 -26.19 7.30 -19.98
CA ALA A 435 -27.22 6.98 -18.99
C ALA A 435 -28.63 7.45 -19.41
N ARG A 436 -28.74 8.31 -20.44
CA ARG A 436 -30.01 8.78 -20.99
C ARG A 436 -30.68 7.76 -21.90
N VAL A 437 -29.94 6.74 -22.37
CA VAL A 437 -30.45 5.75 -23.31
C VAL A 437 -31.19 4.64 -22.56
N GLY A 438 -32.52 4.65 -22.65
CA GLY A 438 -33.38 3.63 -22.03
C GLY A 438 -33.33 2.26 -22.73
N ASN A 439 -33.25 2.24 -24.07
CA ASN A 439 -33.23 1.01 -24.87
C ASN A 439 -31.83 0.75 -25.41
N ARG A 440 -31.13 -0.23 -24.82
CA ARG A 440 -29.76 -0.60 -25.20
C ARG A 440 -29.75 -1.55 -26.42
N PRO A 441 -28.73 -1.48 -27.30
CA PRO A 441 -28.55 -2.42 -28.40
C PRO A 441 -28.51 -3.87 -27.92
N GLY A 442 -29.08 -4.79 -28.70
CA GLY A 442 -29.21 -6.19 -28.30
C GLY A 442 -27.88 -6.93 -28.05
N TRP A 443 -26.76 -6.46 -28.60
CA TRP A 443 -25.44 -7.04 -28.34
C TRP A 443 -24.93 -6.76 -26.91
N LEU A 444 -25.55 -5.82 -26.20
CA LEU A 444 -25.33 -5.57 -24.77
C LEU A 444 -26.13 -6.50 -23.85
N ASN A 445 -26.94 -7.40 -24.40
CA ASN A 445 -27.58 -8.44 -23.60
C ASN A 445 -26.52 -9.30 -22.90
N GLY A 446 -26.66 -9.46 -21.58
CA GLY A 446 -25.71 -10.20 -20.73
C GLY A 446 -24.54 -9.39 -20.20
N TRP A 447 -24.46 -8.09 -20.50
CA TRP A 447 -23.55 -7.19 -19.79
C TRP A 447 -24.15 -6.79 -18.43
N LEU A 448 -23.33 -6.82 -17.39
CA LEU A 448 -23.75 -6.48 -16.03
C LEU A 448 -23.73 -4.97 -15.81
N ASP A 449 -24.82 -4.41 -15.28
CA ASP A 449 -24.82 -3.03 -14.79
C ASP A 449 -24.13 -2.99 -13.43
N THR A 450 -23.01 -2.25 -13.34
CA THR A 450 -22.21 -2.19 -12.10
C THR A 450 -22.79 -1.25 -11.05
N GLY A 451 -23.78 -0.42 -11.41
CA GLY A 451 -24.28 0.67 -10.57
C GLY A 451 -23.32 1.86 -10.44
N ALA A 452 -22.15 1.82 -11.07
CA ALA A 452 -21.20 2.93 -11.10
C ALA A 452 -21.46 3.86 -12.30
N GLN A 453 -21.00 5.12 -12.18
CA GLN A 453 -21.09 6.10 -13.26
C GLN A 453 -19.74 6.78 -13.54
N LEU A 454 -19.47 7.02 -14.82
CA LEU A 454 -18.54 8.07 -15.25
C LEU A 454 -19.32 9.33 -15.55
N VAL A 455 -18.81 10.48 -15.14
CA VAL A 455 -19.46 11.78 -15.38
C VAL A 455 -18.53 12.64 -16.20
N THR A 456 -19.04 13.18 -17.30
CA THR A 456 -18.38 14.20 -18.12
C THR A 456 -19.06 15.54 -17.94
N GLU A 457 -18.57 16.55 -18.64
CA GLU A 457 -19.12 17.91 -18.52
C GLU A 457 -20.52 18.07 -19.09
N ASP A 458 -20.92 17.17 -20.00
CA ASP A 458 -22.16 17.20 -20.75
C ASP A 458 -23.19 16.16 -20.28
N THR A 459 -22.75 15.01 -19.75
CA THR A 459 -23.66 13.93 -19.34
C THR A 459 -23.02 12.93 -18.35
N SER A 460 -23.77 11.88 -18.00
CA SER A 460 -23.27 10.74 -17.24
C SER A 460 -23.44 9.44 -18.01
N PHE A 461 -22.59 8.48 -17.69
CA PHE A 461 -22.50 7.19 -18.35
C PHE A 461 -22.59 6.08 -17.31
N THR A 462 -23.51 5.15 -17.52
CA THR A 462 -23.63 3.93 -16.73
C THR A 462 -22.53 2.95 -17.13
N MET A 463 -21.82 2.42 -16.14
CA MET A 463 -20.74 1.45 -16.36
C MET A 463 -21.31 0.04 -16.46
N LEU A 464 -21.26 -0.53 -17.67
CA LEU A 464 -21.59 -1.91 -17.96
C LEU A 464 -20.33 -2.77 -18.00
N ALA A 465 -20.38 -4.01 -17.53
CA ALA A 465 -19.21 -4.89 -17.44
C ALA A 465 -19.45 -6.24 -18.13
N ARG A 466 -18.39 -6.78 -18.75
CA ARG A 466 -18.36 -8.16 -19.23
C ARG A 466 -16.93 -8.69 -19.22
N ASP A 467 -16.78 -9.94 -18.82
CA ASP A 467 -15.50 -10.63 -18.83
C ASP A 467 -15.21 -11.24 -20.21
N PHE A 468 -13.94 -11.19 -20.59
CA PHE A 468 -13.37 -11.80 -21.79
C PHE A 468 -12.14 -12.61 -21.38
N ASP A 469 -11.95 -13.75 -22.05
CA ASP A 469 -10.67 -14.46 -21.97
C ASP A 469 -9.58 -13.70 -22.75
N SER A 470 -8.32 -14.12 -22.59
CA SER A 470 -7.23 -13.64 -23.44
C SER A 470 -7.56 -13.84 -24.92
N GLY A 471 -7.31 -12.83 -25.75
CA GLY A 471 -7.57 -12.87 -27.18
C GLY A 471 -8.32 -11.65 -27.71
N GLU A 472 -9.05 -11.85 -28.81
CA GLU A 472 -9.78 -10.78 -29.49
C GLU A 472 -11.08 -10.43 -28.74
N VAL A 473 -11.28 -9.14 -28.49
CA VAL A 473 -12.52 -8.53 -28.02
C VAL A 473 -13.20 -7.87 -29.21
N VAL A 474 -14.50 -8.12 -29.37
CA VAL A 474 -15.34 -7.55 -30.43
C VAL A 474 -16.54 -6.86 -29.80
N LEU A 475 -16.75 -5.58 -30.13
CA LEU A 475 -17.83 -4.75 -29.62
C LEU A 475 -18.68 -4.22 -30.77
N GLY A 476 -20.00 -4.15 -30.58
CA GLY A 476 -20.94 -3.66 -31.58
C GLY A 476 -21.05 -2.14 -31.63
N GLY A 477 -21.71 -1.63 -32.66
CA GLY A 477 -22.02 -0.21 -32.80
C GLY A 477 -22.93 0.29 -31.69
N ASN A 478 -22.83 1.59 -31.38
CA ASN A 478 -23.60 2.23 -30.31
C ASN A 478 -25.10 2.33 -30.64
N ALA A 479 -25.47 2.33 -31.93
CA ALA A 479 -26.83 2.39 -32.43
C ALA A 479 -27.70 3.44 -31.70
N CYS A 480 -27.11 4.60 -31.44
CA CYS A 480 -27.77 5.70 -30.75
C CYS A 480 -29.05 6.11 -31.49
N PRO A 481 -30.16 6.35 -30.79
CA PRO A 481 -31.28 7.09 -31.35
C PRO A 481 -30.79 8.46 -31.85
N ALA A 482 -31.22 8.87 -33.04
CA ALA A 482 -30.64 10.00 -33.77
C ALA A 482 -30.65 11.35 -33.00
N ASP A 483 -31.46 11.47 -31.95
CA ASP A 483 -31.80 12.71 -31.27
C ASP A 483 -31.29 12.88 -29.83
N ALA A 484 -30.67 11.89 -29.17
CA ALA A 484 -30.50 12.02 -27.71
C ALA A 484 -29.33 11.33 -26.98
N CYS A 485 -28.27 10.83 -27.64
CA CYS A 485 -27.15 10.24 -26.89
C CYS A 485 -25.75 10.52 -27.46
N SER A 486 -24.75 10.09 -26.68
CA SER A 486 -23.32 10.14 -26.99
C SER A 486 -22.75 8.75 -27.24
N MET A 487 -21.56 8.68 -27.86
CA MET A 487 -20.83 7.44 -28.07
C MET A 487 -20.34 6.85 -26.74
N TYR A 488 -20.38 5.52 -26.60
CA TYR A 488 -19.85 4.86 -25.40
C TYR A 488 -18.32 4.98 -25.32
N SER A 489 -17.75 4.94 -24.12
CA SER A 489 -16.29 4.77 -23.93
C SER A 489 -15.97 3.35 -23.47
N VAL A 490 -14.88 2.79 -23.97
CA VAL A 490 -14.40 1.45 -23.57
C VAL A 490 -13.37 1.63 -22.47
N VAL A 491 -13.47 0.84 -21.40
CA VAL A 491 -12.47 0.78 -20.32
C VAL A 491 -12.06 -0.68 -20.13
N VAL A 492 -10.78 -0.97 -19.90
CA VAL A 492 -10.29 -2.34 -19.79
C VAL A 492 -9.48 -2.51 -18.51
N ALA A 493 -9.76 -3.58 -17.78
CA ALA A 493 -9.07 -3.98 -16.56
C ALA A 493 -8.66 -5.45 -16.58
N ASP A 494 -7.64 -5.80 -15.80
CA ASP A 494 -7.36 -7.21 -15.51
C ASP A 494 -8.45 -7.76 -14.59
N ARG A 495 -8.97 -8.93 -14.97
CA ARG A 495 -10.00 -9.63 -14.22
C ARG A 495 -9.55 -10.02 -12.81
N ALA A 496 -8.25 -10.18 -12.56
CA ALA A 496 -7.69 -10.56 -11.27
C ALA A 496 -7.60 -9.41 -10.25
N GLN A 497 -7.57 -8.15 -10.70
CA GLN A 497 -7.35 -6.97 -9.85
C GLN A 497 -8.61 -6.18 -9.50
N HIS A 498 -9.74 -6.41 -10.18
CA HIS A 498 -10.96 -5.68 -9.88
C HIS A 498 -11.79 -6.33 -8.78
N ASP A 499 -12.26 -5.48 -7.86
CA ASP A 499 -13.32 -5.82 -6.90
C ASP A 499 -14.45 -6.55 -7.65
N TYR A 500 -14.72 -7.75 -7.16
CA TYR A 500 -15.58 -8.73 -7.79
C TYR A 500 -16.97 -8.17 -8.13
N LEU A 501 -17.55 -8.67 -9.22
CA LEU A 501 -18.82 -8.15 -9.71
C LEU A 501 -19.94 -8.34 -8.65
N PRO A 502 -20.85 -7.36 -8.49
CA PRO A 502 -22.03 -7.51 -7.63
C PRO A 502 -22.77 -8.83 -7.91
N GLY A 503 -23.00 -9.62 -6.86
CA GLY A 503 -23.67 -10.93 -6.92
C GLY A 503 -22.74 -12.14 -7.03
N GLN A 504 -21.41 -11.99 -6.94
CA GLN A 504 -20.45 -13.10 -6.98
C GLN A 504 -20.00 -13.55 -5.58
N ILE A 505 -19.74 -14.85 -5.44
CA ILE A 505 -18.97 -15.46 -4.33
C ILE A 505 -17.55 -15.71 -4.83
N VAL A 506 -16.57 -15.25 -4.07
CA VAL A 506 -15.15 -15.16 -4.47
C VAL A 506 -14.24 -15.34 -3.25
N VAL A 507 -12.96 -15.66 -3.46
CA VAL A 507 -11.96 -15.78 -2.39
C VAL A 507 -11.64 -14.39 -1.83
N ASP A 508 -11.57 -14.22 -0.51
CA ASP A 508 -11.19 -12.93 0.10
C ASP A 508 -9.72 -12.60 -0.23
N PRO A 509 -9.44 -11.50 -0.94
CA PRO A 509 -8.07 -11.09 -1.26
C PRO A 509 -7.22 -10.79 -0.03
N ARG A 510 -7.86 -10.43 1.09
CA ARG A 510 -7.20 -10.10 2.36
C ARG A 510 -6.96 -11.36 3.21
N HIS A 511 -7.72 -12.42 2.97
CA HIS A 511 -7.67 -13.69 3.70
C HIS A 511 -7.91 -14.84 2.72
N PRO A 512 -6.87 -15.32 2.01
CA PRO A 512 -7.02 -16.29 0.92
C PRO A 512 -7.65 -17.64 1.32
N SER A 513 -7.82 -17.89 2.61
CA SER A 513 -8.52 -19.04 3.20
C SER A 513 -10.04 -18.82 3.38
N ARG A 514 -10.59 -17.65 3.03
CA ARG A 514 -12.00 -17.27 3.25
C ARG A 514 -12.70 -16.98 1.94
N MET A 515 -14.03 -17.10 1.95
CA MET A 515 -14.90 -16.65 0.84
C MET A 515 -15.71 -15.42 1.27
N ILE A 516 -15.92 -14.50 0.33
CA ILE A 516 -16.76 -13.30 0.49
C ILE A 516 -17.84 -13.26 -0.59
N TYR A 517 -19.00 -12.68 -0.25
CA TYR A 517 -20.11 -12.38 -1.16
C TYR A 517 -20.20 -10.88 -1.39
N GLN A 518 -20.26 -10.48 -2.66
CA GLN A 518 -20.50 -9.10 -3.06
C GLN A 518 -22.00 -8.87 -3.27
N GLY A 519 -22.65 -8.01 -2.48
CA GLY A 519 -24.10 -7.75 -2.59
C GLY A 519 -24.52 -7.18 -3.96
N ARG A 520 -25.73 -7.51 -4.42
CA ARG A 520 -26.30 -7.02 -5.70
C ARG A 520 -26.72 -5.54 -5.71
N ASN A 521 -26.85 -4.91 -4.54
CA ASN A 521 -27.21 -3.51 -4.38
C ASN A 521 -26.13 -2.83 -3.54
N ASN A 522 -25.75 -1.59 -3.86
CA ASN A 522 -24.73 -0.73 -3.21
C ASN A 522 -24.96 -0.48 -1.70
N SER A 523 -25.09 -1.53 -0.89
CA SER A 523 -25.44 -1.45 0.52
C SER A 523 -24.73 -2.57 1.27
N VAL A 524 -23.66 -2.15 1.96
CA VAL A 524 -22.73 -2.91 2.80
C VAL A 524 -21.77 -3.76 1.97
N GLY A 525 -20.47 -3.48 2.09
CA GLY A 525 -19.38 -4.11 1.32
C GLY A 525 -19.27 -5.64 1.46
N PRO A 526 -18.17 -6.24 0.99
CA PRO A 526 -18.02 -7.69 0.91
C PRO A 526 -18.32 -8.36 2.27
N ARG A 527 -19.25 -9.33 2.26
CA ARG A 527 -19.70 -10.04 3.46
C ARG A 527 -19.03 -11.42 3.53
N PRO A 528 -18.66 -11.92 4.72
CA PRO A 528 -18.20 -13.29 4.84
C PRO A 528 -19.29 -14.25 4.37
N VAL A 529 -18.88 -15.28 3.63
CA VAL A 529 -19.74 -16.42 3.35
C VAL A 529 -19.77 -17.30 4.61
N VAL A 530 -20.95 -17.49 5.18
CA VAL A 530 -21.15 -18.31 6.39
C VAL A 530 -21.32 -19.76 5.97
N PHE A 531 -20.76 -20.70 6.73
CA PHE A 531 -20.91 -22.14 6.52
C PHE A 531 -21.85 -22.75 7.58
N CYS A 532 -22.70 -23.74 7.25
CA CYS A 532 -23.52 -24.48 8.25
C CYS A 532 -23.58 -25.99 7.90
N GLY A 533 -23.64 -26.92 8.87
CA GLY A 533 -23.27 -28.36 8.75
C GLY A 533 -24.10 -29.31 7.83
N PRO A 534 -23.82 -30.63 7.80
CA PRO A 534 -24.61 -31.64 7.08
C PRO A 534 -25.82 -32.10 7.90
N GLY A 535 -27.02 -32.04 7.33
CA GLY A 535 -28.25 -32.23 8.13
C GLY A 535 -28.60 -30.94 8.88
N ASP A 536 -29.76 -30.89 9.55
CA ASP A 536 -30.26 -29.65 10.18
C ASP A 536 -29.12 -28.96 10.97
N PRO A 537 -28.74 -27.71 10.63
CA PRO A 537 -27.41 -27.13 10.93
C PRO A 537 -27.12 -26.88 12.42
N GLU A 538 -28.14 -27.05 13.25
CA GLU A 538 -28.18 -26.83 14.69
C GLU A 538 -27.41 -27.94 15.43
N ASP A 539 -27.43 -29.16 14.89
CA ASP A 539 -26.90 -30.33 15.59
C ASP A 539 -25.37 -30.49 15.49
N PHE A 540 -24.75 -30.05 14.38
CA PHE A 540 -23.30 -30.20 14.22
C PHE A 540 -22.48 -29.10 14.90
N PHE A 541 -22.91 -27.83 14.85
CA PHE A 541 -22.10 -26.72 15.39
C PHE A 541 -22.54 -26.21 16.76
N TYR A 542 -23.76 -26.52 17.20
CA TYR A 542 -24.31 -25.97 18.45
C TYR A 542 -24.70 -27.02 19.49
N ASN A 543 -25.12 -28.23 19.10
CA ASN A 543 -25.60 -29.24 20.06
C ASN A 543 -24.60 -30.39 20.31
N ASP A 544 -24.20 -31.15 19.27
CA ASP A 544 -23.48 -32.43 19.41
C ASP A 544 -22.11 -32.43 18.71
N THR A 545 -21.46 -31.27 18.63
CA THR A 545 -20.26 -31.01 17.80
C THR A 545 -19.12 -32.01 17.98
N GLN A 546 -18.67 -32.22 19.22
CA GLN A 546 -17.53 -33.11 19.46
C GLN A 546 -17.90 -34.58 19.19
N ALA A 547 -19.11 -35.00 19.56
CA ALA A 547 -19.57 -36.37 19.34
C ALA A 547 -19.71 -36.70 17.84
N ASN A 548 -20.20 -35.75 17.04
CA ASN A 548 -20.29 -35.88 15.60
C ASN A 548 -18.91 -35.90 14.93
N LEU A 549 -18.00 -35.05 15.39
CA LEU A 549 -16.60 -35.02 14.93
C LEU A 549 -15.91 -36.36 15.20
N ASP A 550 -15.99 -36.86 16.44
CA ASP A 550 -15.42 -38.14 16.84
C ASP A 550 -15.99 -39.29 15.99
N LEU A 551 -17.30 -39.30 15.76
CA LEU A 551 -17.95 -40.34 14.95
C LEU A 551 -17.49 -40.33 13.49
N LEU A 552 -17.28 -39.16 12.88
CA LEU A 552 -16.79 -39.03 11.51
C LEU A 552 -15.33 -39.47 11.39
N VAL A 553 -14.49 -39.09 12.35
CA VAL A 553 -13.07 -39.44 12.39
C VAL A 553 -12.88 -40.93 12.67
N ASP A 554 -13.51 -41.47 13.72
CA ASP A 554 -13.35 -42.86 14.16
C ASP A 554 -13.84 -43.87 13.12
N ARG A 555 -14.87 -43.50 12.34
CA ARG A 555 -15.40 -44.36 11.27
C ARG A 555 -14.67 -44.22 9.94
N GLY A 556 -13.64 -43.36 9.87
CA GLY A 556 -12.86 -43.12 8.66
C GLY A 556 -13.73 -42.59 7.52
N ALA A 557 -14.63 -41.65 7.82
CA ALA A 557 -15.46 -41.01 6.81
C ALA A 557 -14.56 -40.37 5.74
N ARG A 558 -14.92 -40.54 4.46
CA ARG A 558 -14.15 -39.95 3.35
C ARG A 558 -14.72 -38.62 2.88
N CYS A 559 -15.99 -38.37 3.21
CA CYS A 559 -16.71 -37.20 2.79
C CYS A 559 -17.81 -36.88 3.81
N THR A 560 -18.04 -35.60 4.04
CA THR A 560 -19.22 -35.05 4.69
C THR A 560 -19.68 -33.82 3.91
N TYR A 561 -20.83 -33.23 4.23
CA TYR A 561 -21.28 -31.99 3.60
C TYR A 561 -21.63 -30.91 4.62
N ILE A 562 -21.76 -29.65 4.22
CA ILE A 562 -22.07 -28.51 5.10
C ILE A 562 -22.97 -27.56 4.30
N THR A 563 -24.28 -27.51 4.56
CA THR A 563 -25.21 -26.54 3.95
C THR A 563 -25.19 -25.14 4.62
N ALA A 564 -24.66 -24.14 3.92
CA ALA A 564 -24.71 -22.72 4.27
C ALA A 564 -26.05 -22.04 3.91
N TYR A 565 -26.62 -21.24 4.83
CA TYR A 565 -27.84 -20.44 4.65
C TYR A 565 -27.58 -18.93 4.76
N LEU A 566 -28.40 -18.10 4.12
CA LEU A 566 -28.33 -16.63 4.21
C LEU A 566 -29.07 -16.08 5.44
N GLN A 567 -30.09 -16.78 5.92
CA GLN A 567 -30.85 -16.43 7.12
C GLN A 567 -31.05 -17.65 8.04
N ASP A 568 -30.87 -17.48 9.35
CA ASP A 568 -31.12 -18.51 10.37
C ASP A 568 -32.63 -18.58 10.70
N PHE A 569 -33.20 -19.80 10.66
CA PHE A 569 -34.61 -20.08 10.98
C PHE A 569 -34.85 -20.51 12.44
N GLY A 570 -33.90 -20.24 13.35
CA GLY A 570 -34.12 -20.36 14.78
C GLY A 570 -33.16 -21.31 15.51
N GLY A 571 -32.01 -21.62 14.92
CA GLY A 571 -31.14 -22.70 15.34
C GLY A 571 -29.90 -22.34 16.15
N GLY A 572 -29.43 -21.09 16.10
CA GLY A 572 -28.29 -20.68 16.92
C GLY A 572 -27.74 -19.31 16.54
N ASN A 573 -27.58 -18.43 17.53
CA ASN A 573 -27.00 -17.10 17.33
C ASN A 573 -25.48 -17.16 17.57
N PRO A 574 -24.62 -16.97 16.55
CA PRO A 574 -23.16 -17.01 16.70
C PRO A 574 -22.59 -15.79 17.46
N GLY A 575 -23.45 -14.83 17.82
CA GLY A 575 -23.08 -13.60 18.51
C GLY A 575 -22.78 -12.45 17.55
N SER A 576 -22.22 -11.37 18.09
CA SER A 576 -21.77 -10.19 17.33
C SER A 576 -20.45 -9.64 17.91
N GLY A 577 -19.72 -8.84 17.13
CA GLY A 577 -18.45 -8.27 17.58
C GLY A 577 -17.42 -9.35 17.93
N SER A 578 -16.70 -9.18 19.06
CA SER A 578 -15.66 -10.13 19.48
C SER A 578 -16.19 -11.53 19.80
N VAL A 579 -17.47 -11.67 20.14
CA VAL A 579 -18.11 -12.98 20.42
C VAL A 579 -18.28 -13.75 19.11
N LEU A 580 -18.65 -13.06 18.04
CA LEU A 580 -18.73 -13.66 16.70
C LEU A 580 -17.36 -14.18 16.26
N GLU A 581 -16.31 -13.37 16.40
CA GLU A 581 -14.95 -13.78 16.02
C GLU A 581 -14.50 -15.04 16.76
N GLN A 582 -14.75 -15.14 18.08
CA GLN A 582 -14.43 -16.35 18.85
C GLN A 582 -15.20 -17.59 18.41
N THR A 583 -16.49 -17.44 18.07
CA THR A 583 -17.30 -18.53 17.55
C THR A 583 -16.76 -19.03 16.21
N LEU A 584 -16.38 -18.10 15.32
CA LEU A 584 -15.81 -18.41 14.01
C LEU A 584 -14.43 -19.07 14.10
N ASP A 585 -13.57 -18.61 15.01
CA ASP A 585 -12.27 -19.27 15.28
C ASP A 585 -12.46 -20.71 15.78
N GLY A 586 -13.51 -20.96 16.58
CA GLY A 586 -13.88 -22.30 17.01
C GLY A 586 -14.28 -23.20 15.83
N TRP A 587 -15.04 -22.67 14.86
CA TRP A 587 -15.44 -23.43 13.67
C TRP A 587 -14.26 -23.77 12.77
N ASP A 588 -13.30 -22.86 12.62
CA ASP A 588 -12.07 -23.08 11.85
C ASP A 588 -11.26 -24.27 12.41
N ALA A 589 -11.14 -24.36 13.74
CA ALA A 589 -10.47 -25.47 14.40
C ALA A 589 -11.18 -26.83 14.17
N LEU A 590 -12.52 -26.84 14.14
CA LEU A 590 -13.31 -28.06 13.88
C LEU A 590 -13.14 -28.53 12.44
N ILE A 591 -13.19 -27.62 11.47
CA ILE A 591 -12.97 -27.92 10.05
C ILE A 591 -11.55 -28.45 9.84
N THR A 592 -10.56 -27.81 10.46
CA THR A 592 -9.15 -28.27 10.44
C THR A 592 -9.02 -29.71 10.95
N THR A 593 -9.82 -30.10 11.95
CA THR A 593 -9.79 -31.47 12.48
C THR A 593 -10.32 -32.50 11.46
N LEU A 594 -11.38 -32.18 10.74
CA LEU A 594 -11.91 -33.02 9.65
C LEU A 594 -10.91 -33.16 8.50
N GLU A 595 -10.27 -32.05 8.11
CA GLU A 595 -9.25 -32.04 7.05
C GLU A 595 -8.03 -32.91 7.41
N ASN A 596 -7.53 -32.78 8.65
CA ASN A 596 -6.42 -33.59 9.16
C ASN A 596 -6.77 -35.08 9.21
N ALA A 597 -8.03 -35.42 9.43
CA ALA A 597 -8.53 -36.79 9.38
C ALA A 597 -8.78 -37.31 7.94
N GLY A 598 -8.57 -36.48 6.92
CA GLY A 598 -8.76 -36.84 5.51
C GLY A 598 -10.23 -36.88 5.08
N VAL A 599 -11.13 -36.25 5.84
CA VAL A 599 -12.55 -36.14 5.50
C VAL A 599 -12.74 -34.97 4.54
N ILE A 600 -13.26 -35.22 3.33
CA ILE A 600 -13.59 -34.17 2.38
C ILE A 600 -14.90 -33.49 2.80
N THR A 601 -14.88 -32.19 3.08
CA THR A 601 -16.09 -31.44 3.43
C THR A 601 -16.66 -30.72 2.21
N VAL A 602 -17.87 -31.08 1.79
CA VAL A 602 -18.57 -30.49 0.63
C VAL A 602 -19.55 -29.42 1.10
N PHE A 603 -19.29 -28.17 0.74
CA PHE A 603 -20.19 -27.09 1.11
C PHE A 603 -21.33 -26.94 0.08
N PHE A 604 -22.58 -26.92 0.55
CA PHE A 604 -23.75 -26.56 -0.25
C PHE A 604 -24.17 -25.14 0.14
N PHE A 605 -24.28 -24.23 -0.83
CA PHE A 605 -24.81 -22.90 -0.58
C PHE A 605 -26.26 -22.88 -1.01
N PHE A 606 -27.17 -22.70 -0.05
CA PHE A 606 -28.59 -22.61 -0.31
C PHE A 606 -29.06 -21.16 -0.11
N ASP A 607 -29.47 -20.53 -1.21
CA ASP A 607 -30.09 -19.21 -1.18
C ASP A 607 -31.59 -19.37 -0.93
N ASP A 608 -32.02 -19.05 0.29
CA ASP A 608 -33.40 -19.09 0.75
C ASP A 608 -34.10 -17.72 0.69
N SER A 609 -33.48 -16.72 0.07
CA SER A 609 -33.99 -15.34 -0.03
C SER A 609 -35.04 -15.08 -1.12
#